data_AF-A0A9X2EP22-F1
#
_entry.id   AF-A0A9X2EP22-F1
#
_cell.length_a   1.000
_cell.length_b   1.000
_cell.length_c   1.000
_cell.angle_alpha   90.00
_cell.angle_beta   90.00
_cell.angle_gamma   90.00
#
_symmetry.space_group_name_H-M   'P 1'
#
loop_
_entity.id
_entity.type
_entity.pdbx_description
1 polymer ?
#
loop_
_entity_poly.entity_id
_entity_poly.type
_entity_poly.pdbx_seq_one_letter_code
_entity_poly.pdbx_strand_id
1 'polypeptide(L)'
;MLGRKSRKGAKGSPDYGHFNRVGTEFGAKNDQLGLTVYATMKDTSKAEPLVSAVSAGASLKVMSLDVTDSESIQACVDTILKESASIDVLINNAGVGFVKTTEHISEDELRWNTDVNYLVVVRCTKAVLPHIRRACSGHVVNI
;
A
#
# COMPACT_ATOMS: atom_id res chain seq x y z
N MET A 1 -1.44 0.04 -0.66
CA MET A 1 -1.42 1.38 -1.29
C MET A 1 -1.99 1.25 -2.70
N LEU A 2 -2.91 2.13 -3.09
CA LEU A 2 -3.70 1.99 -4.33
C LEU A 2 -3.65 3.29 -5.14
N GLY A 3 -3.54 3.24 -6.48
CA GLY A 3 -3.41 4.45 -7.30
C GLY A 3 -3.79 4.36 -8.78
N ARG A 4 -4.03 5.50 -9.43
CA ARG A 4 -4.54 5.65 -10.81
C ARG A 4 -3.66 6.52 -11.71
N LYS A 5 -3.32 6.09 -12.92
CA LYS A 5 -2.22 6.68 -13.74
C LYS A 5 -2.61 7.88 -14.63
N SER A 6 -1.81 8.96 -14.58
CA SER A 6 -1.61 9.94 -15.66
C SER A 6 -0.10 10.03 -16.02
N ARG A 7 0.33 10.86 -16.99
CA ARG A 7 1.70 10.80 -17.58
C ARG A 7 2.53 12.09 -17.41
N LYS A 8 3.65 12.05 -16.63
CA LYS A 8 5.08 12.24 -17.07
C LYS A 8 6.08 12.66 -15.92
N GLY A 9 7.04 11.78 -15.58
CA GLY A 9 8.50 12.10 -15.53
C GLY A 9 9.29 12.48 -14.23
N ALA A 10 10.19 11.56 -13.78
CA ALA A 10 11.54 11.77 -13.13
C ALA A 10 11.69 12.44 -11.73
N LYS A 11 12.70 12.19 -10.83
CA LYS A 11 13.72 11.12 -10.56
C LYS A 11 14.36 11.29 -9.14
N GLY A 12 14.95 10.23 -8.54
CA GLY A 12 15.77 10.24 -7.26
C GLY A 12 14.99 9.93 -5.96
N SER A 13 15.55 9.57 -4.78
CA SER A 13 16.92 9.14 -4.35
C SER A 13 16.91 8.68 -2.84
N PRO A 14 17.84 7.81 -2.35
CA PRO A 14 17.60 7.03 -1.12
C PRO A 14 18.30 7.44 0.21
N ASP A 15 17.72 6.98 1.33
CA ASP A 15 18.15 7.12 2.73
C ASP A 15 17.60 5.89 3.53
N TYR A 16 18.22 5.49 4.65
CA TYR A 16 18.03 4.16 5.26
C TYR A 16 17.74 4.19 6.77
N GLY A 17 16.48 3.96 7.14
CA GLY A 17 16.07 3.74 8.54
C GLY A 17 14.57 3.90 8.73
N HIS A 18 13.93 2.88 9.32
CA HIS A 18 12.48 2.78 9.56
C HIS A 18 11.58 2.58 8.32
N PHE A 19 10.38 2.07 8.59
CA PHE A 19 9.42 1.49 7.63
C PHE A 19 8.95 2.43 6.50
N ASN A 20 8.50 1.81 5.40
CA ASN A 20 7.64 2.41 4.36
C ASN A 20 8.20 3.52 3.48
N ARG A 21 9.52 3.67 3.36
CA ARG A 21 10.12 4.68 2.47
C ARG A 21 9.68 4.57 0.99
N VAL A 22 9.40 3.36 0.49
CA VAL A 22 8.79 3.14 -0.85
C VAL A 22 7.37 3.73 -0.94
N GLY A 23 6.54 3.53 0.08
CA GLY A 23 5.20 4.12 0.16
C GLY A 23 5.24 5.64 0.27
N THR A 24 6.15 6.18 1.09
CA THR A 24 6.37 7.64 1.21
C THR A 24 6.86 8.25 -0.09
N GLU A 25 7.84 7.65 -0.77
CA GLU A 25 8.33 8.15 -2.07
C GLU A 25 7.27 8.08 -3.18
N PHE A 26 6.47 7.01 -3.23
CA PHE A 26 5.39 6.91 -4.21
C PHE A 26 4.25 7.90 -3.91
N GLY A 27 4.01 8.19 -2.63
CA GLY A 27 3.11 9.27 -2.20
C GLY A 27 3.64 10.63 -2.64
N ALA A 28 4.89 10.95 -2.32
CA ALA A 28 5.53 12.23 -2.66
C ALA A 28 5.60 12.50 -4.17
N LYS A 29 5.65 11.46 -4.99
CA LYS A 29 5.71 11.54 -6.47
C LYS A 29 4.34 11.44 -7.13
N ASN A 30 3.24 11.41 -6.38
CA ASN A 30 1.90 11.22 -6.94
C ASN A 30 1.46 12.35 -7.89
N ASP A 31 1.78 13.60 -7.58
CA ASP A 31 1.51 14.79 -8.41
C ASP A 31 2.17 14.68 -9.80
N GLN A 32 3.46 14.35 -9.82
CA GLN A 32 4.26 14.17 -11.05
C GLN A 32 3.71 13.05 -11.94
N LEU A 33 2.95 12.14 -11.36
CA LEU A 33 2.32 10.99 -12.01
C LEU A 33 0.80 11.18 -12.17
N GLY A 34 0.24 12.30 -11.72
CA GLY A 34 -1.20 12.60 -11.68
C GLY A 34 -2.03 11.50 -11.04
N LEU A 35 -1.53 10.90 -9.95
CA LEU A 35 -2.22 9.82 -9.23
C LEU A 35 -3.02 10.38 -8.05
N THR A 36 -4.28 9.96 -7.94
CA THR A 36 -4.90 9.81 -6.62
C THR A 36 -4.27 8.60 -5.94
N VAL A 37 -3.72 8.80 -4.75
CA VAL A 37 -3.10 7.77 -3.92
C VAL A 37 -3.97 7.55 -2.68
N TYR A 38 -4.34 6.29 -2.46
CA TYR A 38 -4.88 5.81 -1.21
C TYR A 38 -3.76 5.08 -0.45
N ALA A 39 -3.22 5.76 0.55
CA ALA A 39 -2.22 5.21 1.46
C ALA A 39 -2.93 4.59 2.67
N THR A 40 -2.50 3.39 3.03
CA THR A 40 -3.21 2.50 3.96
C THR A 40 -2.28 2.08 5.07
N MET A 41 -2.70 2.26 6.33
CA MET A 41 -1.91 1.88 7.51
C MET A 41 -2.83 1.50 8.67
N LYS A 42 -2.39 0.60 9.56
CA LYS A 42 -3.19 0.15 10.72
C LYS A 42 -3.47 1.26 11.75
N ASP A 43 -2.60 2.25 11.82
CA ASP A 43 -2.68 3.37 12.75
C ASP A 43 -2.39 4.68 11.99
N THR A 44 -3.45 5.41 11.67
CA THR A 44 -3.38 6.64 10.88
C THR A 44 -2.81 7.83 11.64
N SER A 45 -2.59 7.74 12.96
CA SER A 45 -1.89 8.80 13.71
C SER A 45 -0.42 8.94 13.27
N LYS A 46 0.16 7.87 12.71
CA LYS A 46 1.53 7.80 12.19
C LYS A 46 1.68 8.28 10.74
N ALA A 47 0.67 8.96 10.21
CA ALA A 47 0.67 9.45 8.83
C ALA A 47 1.49 10.71 8.59
N GLU A 48 1.90 11.44 9.64
CA GLU A 48 2.63 12.71 9.53
C GLU A 48 3.83 12.64 8.57
N PRO A 49 4.76 11.65 8.64
CA PRO A 49 5.93 11.64 7.77
C PRO A 49 5.58 11.44 6.29
N LEU A 50 4.44 10.80 6.00
CA LEU A 50 3.91 10.67 4.65
C LEU A 50 3.27 11.97 4.19
N VAL A 51 2.45 12.61 5.02
CA VAL A 51 1.76 13.87 4.68
C VAL A 51 2.77 15.02 4.50
N SER A 52 3.79 15.11 5.35
CA SER A 52 4.84 16.14 5.29
C SER A 52 5.83 15.94 4.12
N ALA A 53 5.97 14.72 3.59
CA ALA A 53 6.83 14.43 2.44
C ALA A 53 6.18 14.75 1.08
N VAL A 54 4.93 15.18 1.07
CA VAL A 54 4.06 15.23 -0.11
C VAL A 54 3.81 16.67 -0.55
N SER A 55 3.85 16.94 -1.86
CA SER A 55 3.76 18.29 -2.42
C SER A 55 2.38 18.93 -2.27
N ALA A 56 2.35 20.26 -2.15
CA ALA A 56 1.13 21.06 -2.18
C ALA A 56 0.46 20.96 -3.57
N GLY A 57 -0.57 20.11 -3.67
CA GLY A 57 -1.25 19.72 -4.91
C GLY A 57 -1.69 18.26 -4.89
N ALA A 58 -0.96 17.44 -4.13
CA ALA A 58 -1.07 16.00 -4.09
C ALA A 58 -2.47 15.48 -3.73
N SER A 59 -2.97 14.61 -4.60
CA SER A 59 -4.16 13.80 -4.33
C SER A 59 -3.80 12.60 -3.42
N LEU A 60 -3.44 12.87 -2.17
CA LEU A 60 -3.21 11.84 -1.14
C LEU A 60 -4.45 11.71 -0.22
N LYS A 61 -4.90 10.48 -0.01
CA LYS A 61 -5.83 10.11 1.06
C LYS A 61 -5.20 9.04 1.94
N VAL A 62 -5.31 9.22 3.26
CA VAL A 62 -4.83 8.24 4.25
C VAL A 62 -6.04 7.51 4.83
N MET A 63 -5.98 6.18 4.85
CA MET A 63 -7.04 5.32 5.37
C MET A 63 -6.50 4.34 6.39
N SER A 64 -7.34 4.01 7.39
CA SER A 64 -7.08 2.87 8.26
C SER A 64 -7.28 1.56 7.48
N LEU A 65 -6.37 0.61 7.67
CA LEU A 65 -6.48 -0.74 7.12
C LEU A 65 -5.71 -1.72 8.01
N ASP A 66 -6.38 -2.76 8.49
CA ASP A 66 -5.69 -3.93 9.01
C ASP A 66 -5.57 -4.99 7.91
N VAL A 67 -4.34 -5.28 7.50
CA VAL A 67 -4.05 -6.14 6.34
C VAL A 67 -4.18 -7.63 6.65
N THR A 68 -4.29 -8.00 7.92
CA THR A 68 -4.56 -9.38 8.35
C THR A 68 -6.05 -9.70 8.33
N ASP A 69 -6.91 -8.69 8.38
CA ASP A 69 -8.38 -8.81 8.33
C ASP A 69 -8.91 -8.65 6.89
N SER A 70 -9.71 -9.62 6.45
CA SER A 70 -10.31 -9.60 5.11
C SER A 70 -11.52 -8.67 5.02
N GLU A 71 -12.21 -8.40 6.14
CA GLU A 71 -13.34 -7.45 6.17
C GLU A 71 -12.83 -6.00 6.10
N SER A 72 -11.79 -5.66 6.87
CA SER A 72 -11.06 -4.38 6.76
C SER A 72 -10.55 -4.12 5.34
N ILE A 73 -9.96 -5.12 4.68
CA ILE A 73 -9.53 -5.03 3.28
C ILE A 73 -10.71 -4.74 2.35
N GLN A 74 -11.82 -5.48 2.47
CA GLN A 74 -12.97 -5.31 1.58
C GLN A 74 -13.61 -3.93 1.76
N ALA A 75 -13.82 -3.49 3.01
CA ALA A 75 -14.38 -2.16 3.31
C ALA A 75 -13.50 -1.02 2.80
N CYS A 76 -12.17 -1.16 2.87
CA CYS A 76 -11.22 -0.20 2.29
C CYS A 76 -11.35 -0.16 0.75
N VAL A 77 -11.36 -1.31 0.09
CA VAL A 77 -11.51 -1.42 -1.38
C VAL A 77 -12.84 -0.82 -1.85
N ASP A 78 -13.95 -1.14 -1.18
CA ASP A 78 -15.29 -0.64 -1.53
C ASP A 78 -15.39 0.88 -1.37
N THR A 79 -14.78 1.44 -0.32
CA THR A 79 -14.71 2.89 -0.12
C THR A 79 -13.94 3.58 -1.25
N ILE A 80 -12.79 3.04 -1.63
CA ILE A 80 -11.96 3.57 -2.74
C ILE A 80 -12.70 3.53 -4.07
N LEU A 81 -13.42 2.44 -4.34
CA LEU A 81 -14.21 2.29 -5.56
C LEU A 81 -15.42 3.23 -5.59
N LYS A 82 -16.06 3.47 -4.44
CA LYS A 82 -17.13 4.48 -4.31
C LYS A 82 -16.62 5.90 -4.58
N GLU A 83 -15.38 6.22 -4.19
CA GLU A 83 -14.78 7.54 -4.34
C GLU A 83 -14.04 7.77 -5.67
N SER A 84 -13.63 6.72 -6.38
CA SER A 84 -12.78 6.85 -7.59
C SER A 84 -13.17 5.95 -8.76
N ALA A 85 -14.24 5.17 -8.64
CA ALA A 85 -14.81 4.24 -9.63
C ALA A 85 -13.90 3.08 -10.11
N SER A 86 -12.58 3.22 -10.01
CA SER A 86 -11.59 2.27 -10.50
C SER A 86 -10.36 2.21 -9.59
N ILE A 87 -9.62 1.11 -9.71
CA ILE A 87 -8.30 0.89 -9.10
C ILE A 87 -7.38 0.41 -10.23
N ASP A 88 -6.41 1.22 -10.64
CA ASP A 88 -5.49 0.88 -11.74
C ASP A 88 -4.18 0.25 -11.25
N VAL A 89 -3.79 0.48 -9.99
CA VAL A 89 -2.58 -0.08 -9.38
C VAL A 89 -2.86 -0.49 -7.94
N LEU A 90 -2.61 -1.75 -7.61
CA LEU A 90 -2.42 -2.23 -6.24
C LEU A 90 -0.92 -2.39 -5.96
N ILE A 91 -0.45 -1.77 -4.89
CA ILE A 91 0.89 -2.00 -4.34
C ILE A 91 0.74 -2.67 -2.97
N ASN A 92 1.12 -3.94 -2.91
CA ASN A 92 1.30 -4.73 -1.70
C ASN A 92 2.69 -4.42 -1.14
N ASN A 93 2.76 -3.45 -0.22
CA ASN A 93 3.97 -2.94 0.43
C ASN A 93 3.94 -3.12 1.96
N ALA A 94 2.86 -3.68 2.52
CA ALA A 94 2.86 -4.02 3.93
C ALA A 94 3.80 -5.21 4.14
N GLY A 95 4.66 -5.12 5.14
CA GLY A 95 5.60 -6.18 5.49
C GLY A 95 6.18 -5.96 6.87
N VAL A 96 6.69 -7.02 7.49
CA VAL A 96 7.32 -6.99 8.82
C VAL A 96 8.52 -7.94 8.85
N GLY A 97 9.46 -7.69 9.74
CA GLY A 97 10.66 -8.51 9.87
C GLY A 97 11.21 -8.49 11.29
N PHE A 98 12.03 -9.48 11.58
CA PHE A 98 12.82 -9.61 12.80
C PHE A 98 14.20 -10.17 12.43
N VAL A 99 15.18 -9.93 13.30
CA VAL A 99 16.54 -10.47 13.14
C VAL A 99 16.76 -11.50 14.23
N LYS A 100 16.63 -12.78 13.87
CA LYS A 100 16.87 -13.95 14.71
C LYS A 100 17.48 -15.07 13.87
N THR A 101 18.20 -15.99 14.51
CA THR A 101 18.57 -17.27 13.89
C THR A 101 17.36 -18.21 13.87
N THR A 102 17.35 -19.18 12.94
CA THR A 102 16.18 -20.02 12.64
C THR A 102 15.65 -20.76 13.87
N GLU A 103 16.54 -21.24 14.73
CA GLU A 103 16.24 -21.98 15.96
C GLU A 103 15.68 -21.11 17.11
N HIS A 104 15.70 -19.78 16.98
CA HIS A 104 15.17 -18.82 17.96
C HIS A 104 13.88 -18.10 17.53
N ILE A 105 13.37 -18.39 16.32
CA ILE A 105 12.08 -17.88 15.84
C ILE A 105 10.96 -18.72 16.46
N SER A 106 9.95 -18.09 17.07
CA SER A 106 8.77 -18.83 17.51
C SER A 106 7.80 -19.09 16.35
N GLU A 107 7.00 -20.15 16.47
CA GLU A 107 5.91 -20.44 15.52
C GLU A 107 4.96 -19.24 15.34
N ASP A 108 4.67 -18.49 16.41
CA ASP A 108 3.80 -17.32 16.36
C ASP A 108 4.44 -16.15 15.60
N GLU A 109 5.76 -15.94 15.77
CA GLU A 109 6.50 -14.93 15.01
C GLU A 109 6.56 -15.30 13.52
N LEU A 110 6.82 -16.57 13.19
CA LEU A 110 6.81 -17.06 11.82
C LEU A 110 5.41 -16.93 11.19
N ARG A 111 4.34 -17.26 11.93
CA ARG A 111 2.95 -17.09 11.50
C ARG A 111 2.63 -15.63 11.25
N TRP A 112 2.95 -14.74 12.18
CA TRP A 112 2.73 -13.30 12.03
C TRP A 112 3.50 -12.72 10.84
N ASN A 113 4.75 -13.12 10.64
CA ASN A 113 5.55 -12.71 9.48
C ASN A 113 4.91 -13.19 8.16
N THR A 114 4.50 -14.46 8.10
CA THR A 114 3.80 -15.04 6.94
C THR A 114 2.48 -14.32 6.69
N ASP A 115 1.76 -13.97 7.75
CA ASP A 115 0.46 -13.33 7.67
C ASP A 115 0.56 -11.91 7.09
N VAL A 116 1.54 -11.12 7.53
CA VAL A 116 1.71 -9.72 7.11
C VAL A 116 2.50 -9.56 5.80
N ASN A 117 3.47 -10.43 5.48
CA ASN A 117 4.24 -10.34 4.23
C ASN A 117 3.61 -11.13 3.08
N TYR A 118 3.13 -12.35 3.32
CA TYR A 118 2.66 -13.24 2.27
C TYR A 118 1.13 -13.26 2.13
N LEU A 119 0.38 -13.48 3.22
CA LEU A 119 -1.08 -13.59 3.12
C LEU A 119 -1.74 -12.26 2.78
N VAL A 120 -1.16 -11.11 3.15
CA VAL A 120 -1.61 -9.78 2.68
C VAL A 120 -1.66 -9.70 1.15
N VAL A 121 -0.60 -10.13 0.46
CA VAL A 121 -0.54 -10.13 -1.01
C VAL A 121 -1.72 -10.89 -1.58
N VAL A 122 -2.03 -12.06 -1.01
CA VAL A 122 -3.15 -12.91 -1.44
C VAL A 122 -4.49 -12.23 -1.16
N ARG A 123 -4.73 -11.72 0.05
CA ARG A 123 -6.00 -11.08 0.46
C ARG A 123 -6.29 -9.81 -0.35
N CYS A 124 -5.34 -8.88 -0.39
CA CYS A 124 -5.48 -7.62 -1.14
C CYS A 124 -5.67 -7.87 -2.64
N THR A 125 -4.90 -8.80 -3.22
CA THR A 125 -5.07 -9.16 -4.64
C THR A 125 -6.43 -9.80 -4.89
N LYS A 126 -6.92 -10.69 -4.00
CA LYS A 126 -8.25 -11.31 -4.12
C LYS A 126 -9.38 -10.27 -4.10
N ALA A 127 -9.28 -9.24 -3.25
CA ALA A 127 -10.27 -8.16 -3.19
C ALA A 127 -10.24 -7.25 -4.43
N VAL A 128 -9.05 -6.88 -4.92
CA VAL A 128 -8.90 -5.90 -6.01
C VAL A 128 -9.01 -6.52 -7.41
N LEU A 129 -8.52 -7.75 -7.62
CA LEU A 129 -8.41 -8.37 -8.94
C LEU A 129 -9.73 -8.44 -9.74
N PRO A 130 -10.92 -8.68 -9.16
CA PRO A 130 -12.18 -8.63 -9.89
C PRO A 130 -12.45 -7.26 -10.53
N HIS A 131 -11.97 -6.17 -9.93
CA HIS A 131 -12.17 -4.79 -10.39
C HIS A 131 -11.21 -4.46 -11.53
N ILE A 132 -9.93 -4.79 -11.37
CA ILE A 132 -8.90 -4.70 -12.43
C ILE A 132 -9.31 -5.52 -13.66
N ARG A 133 -9.83 -6.75 -13.46
CA ARG A 133 -10.31 -7.60 -14.56
C ARG A 133 -11.53 -7.02 -15.29
N ARG A 134 -12.51 -6.46 -14.57
CA ARG A 134 -13.68 -5.80 -15.20
C ARG A 134 -13.29 -4.52 -15.94
N ALA A 135 -12.28 -3.79 -15.47
CA ALA A 135 -11.76 -2.61 -16.14
C ALA A 135 -10.87 -2.94 -17.36
N CYS A 136 -10.53 -4.22 -17.58
CA CYS A 136 -9.55 -4.69 -18.58
C CYS A 136 -8.19 -3.96 -18.50
N SER A 137 -7.87 -3.39 -17.33
CA SER A 137 -6.73 -2.52 -17.11
C SER A 137 -6.37 -2.51 -15.64
N GLY A 138 -5.09 -2.71 -15.34
CA GLY A 138 -4.53 -2.50 -14.01
C GLY A 138 -3.27 -3.31 -13.77
N HIS A 139 -2.56 -2.99 -12.69
CA HIS A 139 -1.29 -3.60 -12.31
C HIS A 139 -1.33 -4.00 -10.83
N VAL A 140 -0.75 -5.15 -10.51
CA VAL A 140 -0.47 -5.56 -9.13
C VAL A 140 1.04 -5.59 -8.97
N VAL A 141 1.55 -4.87 -7.97
CA VAL A 141 2.96 -4.79 -7.61
C VAL A 141 3.11 -5.34 -6.19
N ASN A 142 3.98 -6.34 -6.04
CA ASN A 142 4.39 -6.87 -4.75
C ASN A 142 5.83 -6.43 -4.52
N ILE A 143 6.15 -6.03 -3.29
CA ILE A 143 7.50 -5.63 -2.84
C ILE A 143 8.07 -6.75 -1.97
#